data_AF-A0AAC8THX6-F1
#
_entry.id   AF-A0AAC8THX6-F1
#
_cell.length_a   1.000
_cell.length_b   1.000
_cell.length_c   1.000
_cell.angle_alpha   90.00
_cell.angle_beta   90.00
_cell.angle_gamma   90.00
#
_symmetry.space_group_name_H-M   'P 1'
#
loop_
_entity.id
_entity.type
_entity.pdbx_description
1 polymer ?
#
loop_
_entity_poly.entity_id
_entity_poly.type
_entity_poly.pdbx_seq_one_letter_code
_entity_poly.pdbx_strand_id
1 'polypeptide(L)'
;MAAELMKDRMDLFKTVKAPVKQLFNDFKLPQKLGTQRTPEDALSEMDNLFLGPETHGASDGGATVVRDAPNVNDRRDTREGLGGIGLGGKPSRKEAAEAQLEANAALEQEQLAKLSPEERARYEAVKQSCLDAGDPVAALSLQKLLFEGKLPGEEALVGGGTLLEQLATAADPNTPMVEGLDRGAFLCDLVQELATPSAINQGSVGTCAPTTLAIDLAMQNPAEYARIALGLASPSGEVELAGGQTLTREAGTVLDDGKGRSNVQRLMGSAFMEMANGERDYVNSTEAGDGAWSNDLDVLYEAVWGRTMSDKRLTTAEQRAGAMDIIDTQLEAGRNVPVAVSWGDGYHKLLVTGTETVDGQEYIKYINPWGREERMPREEFEARLADINYDPRAQLQASPGGLGGGSIPKPKPTPPHRSESGLDLERLQRYSQVRG
;
A
#
# COMPACT_ATOMS: atom_id res chain seq x y z
N MET A 1 4.36 -55.05 31.37
CA MET A 1 3.31 -54.16 30.82
C MET A 1 3.74 -52.71 30.56
N ALA A 2 4.80 -52.16 31.18
CA ALA A 2 5.32 -50.83 30.79
C ALA A 2 6.40 -50.84 29.68
N ALA A 3 6.97 -52.01 29.37
CA ALA A 3 8.03 -52.16 28.36
C ALA A 3 7.52 -52.48 26.94
N GLU A 4 6.27 -52.93 26.79
CA GLU A 4 5.65 -53.18 25.47
C GLU A 4 5.02 -51.91 24.87
N LEU A 5 4.56 -50.96 25.70
CA LEU A 5 4.00 -49.68 25.22
C LEU A 5 5.06 -48.69 24.66
N MET A 6 6.34 -48.89 24.99
CA MET A 6 7.43 -48.06 24.42
C MET A 6 7.94 -48.57 23.07
N LYS A 7 7.72 -49.85 22.74
CA LYS A 7 8.10 -50.42 21.43
C LYS A 7 7.14 -49.97 20.32
N ASP A 8 5.84 -49.96 20.61
CA ASP A 8 4.80 -49.49 19.66
C ASP A 8 4.89 -48.00 19.33
N ARG A 9 5.41 -47.17 20.25
CA ARG A 9 5.66 -45.74 19.99
C ARG A 9 6.95 -45.47 19.21
N MET A 10 7.87 -46.43 19.11
CA MET A 10 9.11 -46.28 18.32
C MET A 10 9.00 -46.86 16.90
N ASP A 11 8.04 -47.74 16.64
CA ASP A 11 7.77 -48.26 15.29
C ASP A 11 6.78 -47.38 14.49
N LEU A 12 6.00 -46.51 15.16
CA LEU A 12 5.21 -45.48 14.48
C LEU A 12 6.05 -44.36 13.83
N PHE A 13 7.33 -44.24 14.19
CA PHE A 13 8.27 -43.25 13.63
C PHE A 13 9.13 -43.78 12.49
N LYS A 14 8.96 -45.05 12.07
CA LYS A 14 9.81 -45.69 11.04
C LYS A 14 9.17 -45.85 9.67
N THR A 15 7.94 -45.37 9.46
CA THR A 15 7.23 -45.63 8.19
C THR A 15 6.44 -44.43 7.67
N VAL A 16 7.07 -43.25 7.62
CA VAL A 16 6.73 -42.22 6.61
C VAL A 16 8.02 -41.53 6.16
N LYS A 17 8.87 -42.27 5.42
CA LYS A 17 9.85 -41.65 4.52
C LYS A 17 9.18 -41.46 3.16
N ALA A 18 8.22 -40.55 3.10
CA ALA A 18 7.91 -39.85 1.85
C ALA A 18 8.98 -38.75 1.67
N PRO A 19 9.42 -38.45 0.45
CA PRO A 19 10.67 -37.72 0.26
C PRO A 19 10.49 -36.26 0.63
N VAL A 20 11.16 -35.85 1.72
CA VAL A 20 11.46 -34.45 2.08
C VAL A 20 12.20 -33.69 0.96
N LYS A 21 12.54 -34.37 -0.14
CA LYS A 21 13.07 -33.80 -1.38
C LYS A 21 12.07 -32.98 -2.21
N GLN A 22 10.78 -32.94 -1.84
CA GLN A 22 9.76 -32.19 -2.61
C GLN A 22 9.32 -30.86 -1.96
N LEU A 23 9.87 -30.51 -0.80
CA LEU A 23 9.66 -29.22 -0.10
C LEU A 23 10.83 -28.22 -0.30
N PHE A 24 11.79 -28.57 -1.16
CA PHE A 24 12.99 -27.76 -1.44
C PHE A 24 13.07 -27.30 -2.91
N ASN A 25 11.98 -27.39 -3.67
CA ASN A 25 11.98 -27.07 -5.11
C ASN A 25 11.36 -25.71 -5.49
N ASP A 26 10.91 -24.89 -4.52
CA ASP A 26 10.41 -23.54 -4.83
C ASP A 26 11.42 -22.41 -4.57
N PHE A 27 12.65 -22.74 -4.16
CA PHE A 27 13.78 -21.86 -4.43
C PHE A 27 14.32 -22.20 -5.80
N LYS A 28 14.00 -21.39 -6.81
CA LYS A 28 14.70 -21.39 -8.09
C LYS A 28 16.19 -21.12 -7.85
N LEU A 29 16.99 -22.18 -7.70
CA LEU A 29 18.40 -22.16 -8.04
C LEU A 29 18.59 -23.18 -9.16
N PRO A 30 18.92 -22.69 -10.35
CA PRO A 30 20.34 -22.63 -10.64
C PRO A 30 20.74 -21.33 -11.36
N GLN A 31 21.57 -20.51 -10.72
CA GLN A 31 22.53 -19.73 -11.50
C GLN A 31 23.44 -20.73 -12.21
N LYS A 32 23.41 -20.74 -13.55
CA LYS A 32 24.51 -21.31 -14.31
C LYS A 32 25.75 -20.50 -13.92
N LEU A 33 26.80 -21.16 -13.42
CA LEU A 33 28.12 -20.53 -13.29
C LEU A 33 28.45 -19.84 -14.63
N GLY A 34 28.47 -18.50 -14.64
CA GLY A 34 28.84 -17.69 -15.81
C GLY A 34 27.75 -16.82 -16.45
N THR A 35 26.51 -16.78 -15.96
CA THR A 35 25.52 -15.77 -16.40
C THR A 35 25.65 -14.48 -15.58
N GLN A 36 25.78 -13.33 -16.26
CA GLN A 36 25.73 -12.02 -15.61
C GLN A 36 24.36 -11.81 -14.97
N ARG A 37 24.33 -11.35 -13.72
CA ARG A 37 23.12 -10.94 -12.99
C ARG A 37 22.43 -9.83 -13.77
N THR A 38 21.11 -9.91 -13.95
CA THR A 38 20.34 -8.87 -14.64
C THR A 38 19.50 -8.03 -13.67
N PRO A 39 18.99 -6.86 -14.09
CA PRO A 39 18.01 -6.12 -13.30
C PRO A 39 16.76 -6.95 -12.95
N GLU A 40 16.30 -7.82 -13.85
CA GLU A 40 15.14 -8.69 -13.61
C GLU A 40 15.41 -9.73 -12.52
N ASP A 41 16.62 -10.32 -12.49
CA ASP A 41 17.04 -11.20 -11.40
C ASP A 41 17.02 -10.45 -10.06
N ALA A 42 17.58 -9.23 -10.04
CA ALA A 42 17.63 -8.39 -8.86
C ALA A 42 16.23 -8.00 -8.37
N LEU A 43 15.33 -7.57 -9.27
CA LEU A 43 13.94 -7.23 -8.95
C LEU A 43 13.18 -8.43 -8.37
N SER A 44 13.36 -9.63 -8.95
CA SER A 44 12.72 -10.84 -8.42
C SER A 44 13.20 -11.19 -7.00
N GLU A 45 14.49 -11.00 -6.70
CA GLU A 45 15.03 -11.21 -5.36
C GLU A 45 14.58 -10.12 -4.37
N MET A 46 14.48 -8.87 -4.81
CA MET A 46 13.94 -7.76 -4.01
C MET A 46 12.47 -7.99 -3.66
N ASP A 47 11.64 -8.39 -4.64
CA ASP A 47 10.21 -8.67 -4.42
C ASP A 47 9.99 -9.77 -3.39
N ASN A 48 10.77 -10.87 -3.47
CA ASN A 48 10.70 -11.94 -2.46
C ASN A 48 11.08 -11.45 -1.06
N LEU A 49 12.01 -10.48 -0.97
CA LEU A 49 12.45 -9.91 0.30
C LEU A 49 11.40 -8.95 0.89
N PHE A 50 10.75 -8.14 0.04
CA PHE A 50 9.84 -7.07 0.45
C PHE A 50 8.40 -7.55 0.62
N LEU A 51 7.90 -8.38 -0.28
CA LEU A 51 6.53 -8.90 -0.27
C LEU A 51 6.40 -10.23 0.49
N GLY A 52 7.54 -10.84 0.86
CA GLY A 52 7.58 -12.18 1.39
C GLY A 52 7.38 -13.25 0.30
N PRO A 53 7.45 -14.53 0.68
CA PRO A 53 7.21 -15.62 -0.26
C PRO A 53 5.74 -15.62 -0.70
N GLU A 54 5.49 -16.13 -1.91
CA GLU A 54 4.13 -16.46 -2.30
C GLU A 54 3.55 -17.51 -1.34
N THR A 55 2.34 -17.23 -0.88
CA THR A 55 1.60 -18.10 0.03
C THR A 55 0.25 -18.45 -0.59
N HIS A 56 -0.38 -19.48 -0.06
CA HIS A 56 -1.75 -19.88 -0.38
C HIS A 56 -2.55 -20.10 0.91
N GLY A 57 -2.35 -19.21 1.87
CA GLY A 57 -3.08 -19.22 3.13
C GLY A 57 -4.50 -18.69 2.93
N ALA A 58 -5.47 -19.26 3.65
CA ALA A 58 -6.78 -18.63 3.76
C ALA A 58 -6.63 -17.31 4.55
N SER A 59 -7.22 -16.22 4.06
CA SER A 59 -7.40 -14.99 4.82
C SER A 59 -8.69 -15.04 5.63
N ASP A 60 -8.79 -14.16 6.63
CA ASP A 60 -10.08 -13.82 7.22
C ASP A 60 -11.02 -13.39 6.08
N GLY A 61 -12.27 -13.85 6.08
CA GLY A 61 -13.20 -13.50 5.00
C GLY A 61 -13.14 -14.40 3.76
N GLY A 62 -12.35 -15.48 3.72
CA GLY A 62 -12.47 -16.52 2.68
C GLY A 62 -11.67 -16.28 1.40
N ALA A 63 -10.80 -15.26 1.38
CA ALA A 63 -9.88 -15.07 0.27
C ALA A 63 -8.61 -15.90 0.44
N THR A 64 -7.77 -15.92 -0.59
CA THR A 64 -6.44 -16.50 -0.55
C THR A 64 -5.40 -15.38 -0.47
N VAL A 65 -4.61 -15.36 0.60
CA VAL A 65 -3.42 -14.50 0.68
C VAL A 65 -2.40 -15.03 -0.31
N VAL A 66 -1.97 -14.16 -1.23
CA VAL A 66 -0.95 -14.45 -2.24
C VAL A 66 0.41 -13.96 -1.73
N ARG A 67 0.47 -12.76 -1.17
CA ARG A 67 1.67 -12.21 -0.52
C ARG A 67 1.30 -11.48 0.77
N ASP A 68 2.09 -11.70 1.81
CA ASP A 68 1.93 -11.09 3.15
C ASP A 68 3.23 -10.33 3.47
N ALA A 69 3.29 -9.08 3.01
CA ALA A 69 4.49 -8.27 3.16
C ALA A 69 4.72 -7.97 4.65
N PRO A 70 5.96 -8.05 5.15
CA PRO A 70 6.24 -7.51 6.48
C PRO A 70 6.00 -5.99 6.45
N ASN A 71 5.44 -5.46 7.54
CA ASN A 71 5.12 -4.03 7.65
C ASN A 71 6.29 -3.14 7.21
N VAL A 72 5.95 -2.06 6.51
CA VAL A 72 6.87 -0.91 6.40
C VAL A 72 7.13 -0.40 7.80
N ASN A 73 8.40 -0.17 8.16
CA ASN A 73 8.92 0.16 9.50
C ASN A 73 9.19 -1.02 10.45
N ASP A 74 9.24 -2.25 9.94
CA ASP A 74 9.55 -3.41 10.78
C ASP A 74 10.86 -3.21 11.55
N ARG A 75 10.80 -3.29 12.87
CA ARG A 75 11.97 -3.10 13.76
C ARG A 75 13.12 -4.08 13.46
N ARG A 76 12.85 -5.17 12.73
CA ARG A 76 13.87 -6.12 12.27
C ARG A 76 14.75 -5.56 11.14
N ASP A 77 14.37 -4.46 10.51
CA ASP A 77 15.13 -3.85 9.41
C ASP A 77 16.32 -3.03 9.90
N THR A 78 16.20 -2.48 11.11
CA THR A 78 17.23 -1.61 11.70
C THR A 78 18.02 -2.31 12.81
N ARG A 79 17.45 -3.33 13.45
CA ARG A 79 18.05 -4.01 14.59
C ARG A 79 19.15 -5.01 14.21
N GLU A 80 20.33 -4.86 14.81
CA GLU A 80 21.43 -5.82 14.69
C GLU A 80 21.16 -7.14 15.42
N GLY A 81 21.68 -8.25 14.87
CA GLY A 81 21.86 -9.51 15.60
C GLY A 81 20.60 -10.35 15.86
N LEU A 82 19.47 -10.05 15.22
CA LEU A 82 18.29 -10.94 15.24
C LEU A 82 18.33 -12.03 14.15
N GLY A 83 19.25 -11.92 13.20
CA GLY A 83 19.61 -13.02 12.30
C GLY A 83 20.32 -14.14 13.07
N GLY A 84 19.72 -15.34 13.10
CA GLY A 84 20.40 -16.56 13.53
C GLY A 84 20.14 -17.10 14.94
N ILE A 85 19.33 -16.48 15.81
CA ILE A 85 19.09 -16.99 17.18
C ILE A 85 17.72 -17.71 17.35
N GLY A 86 17.19 -18.33 16.28
CA GLY A 86 15.96 -19.13 16.38
C GLY A 86 15.75 -20.06 15.19
N LEU A 87 16.11 -21.34 15.36
CA LEU A 87 15.70 -22.50 14.55
C LEU A 87 15.76 -22.32 13.01
N GLY A 88 16.96 -22.12 12.43
CA GLY A 88 17.11 -22.35 10.98
C GLY A 88 18.24 -21.67 10.21
N GLY A 89 18.99 -20.72 10.81
CA GLY A 89 20.17 -20.12 10.16
C GLY A 89 19.92 -19.28 8.90
N LYS A 90 18.71 -18.77 8.69
CA LYS A 90 18.41 -17.81 7.60
C LYS A 90 18.84 -16.39 8.00
N PRO A 91 19.38 -15.58 7.06
CA PRO A 91 19.70 -14.18 7.32
C PRO A 91 18.42 -13.39 7.64
N SER A 92 18.55 -12.36 8.46
CA SER A 92 17.52 -11.35 8.69
C SER A 92 17.21 -10.56 7.41
N ARG A 93 16.06 -9.85 7.38
CA ARG A 93 15.70 -8.98 6.25
C ARG A 93 16.76 -7.90 6.02
N LYS A 94 17.31 -7.34 7.11
CA LYS A 94 18.44 -6.41 7.10
C LYS A 94 19.68 -6.98 6.40
N GLU A 95 20.19 -8.12 6.88
CA GLU A 95 21.40 -8.75 6.33
C GLU A 95 21.21 -9.18 4.86
N ALA A 96 20.01 -9.64 4.51
CA ALA A 96 19.67 -9.98 3.13
C ALA A 96 19.64 -8.71 2.24
N ALA A 97 19.16 -7.59 2.75
CA ALA A 97 19.16 -6.32 2.02
C ALA A 97 20.59 -5.80 1.80
N GLU A 98 21.45 -5.84 2.82
CA GLU A 98 22.87 -5.48 2.71
C GLU A 98 23.59 -6.33 1.65
N ALA A 99 23.37 -7.65 1.67
CA ALA A 99 23.94 -8.55 0.67
C ALA A 99 23.45 -8.25 -0.75
N GLN A 100 22.17 -7.91 -0.92
CA GLN A 100 21.64 -7.52 -2.23
C GLN A 100 22.19 -6.19 -2.71
N LEU A 101 22.33 -5.19 -1.82
CA LEU A 101 22.95 -3.90 -2.17
C LEU A 101 24.36 -4.09 -2.74
N GLU A 102 25.17 -4.95 -2.10
CA GLU A 102 26.51 -5.30 -2.59
C GLU A 102 26.45 -6.04 -3.94
N ALA A 103 25.60 -7.07 -4.04
CA ALA A 103 25.46 -7.87 -5.27
C ALA A 103 24.96 -7.05 -6.47
N ASN A 104 24.19 -6.00 -6.22
CA ASN A 104 23.58 -5.14 -7.23
C ASN A 104 24.44 -3.93 -7.61
N ALA A 105 25.59 -3.70 -6.97
CA ALA A 105 26.37 -2.47 -7.12
C ALA A 105 26.76 -2.15 -8.58
N ALA A 106 27.14 -3.16 -9.38
CA ALA A 106 27.46 -2.94 -10.79
C ALA A 106 26.23 -2.57 -11.63
N LEU A 107 25.09 -3.25 -11.40
CA LEU A 107 23.82 -2.96 -12.07
C LEU A 107 23.32 -1.56 -11.70
N GLU A 108 23.44 -1.17 -10.44
CA GLU A 108 23.11 0.17 -9.97
C GLU A 108 23.92 1.24 -10.70
N GLN A 109 25.24 1.06 -10.85
CA GLN A 109 26.07 2.01 -11.60
C GLN A 109 25.63 2.13 -13.06
N GLU A 110 25.24 1.02 -13.71
CA GLU A 110 24.73 1.04 -15.07
C GLU A 110 23.40 1.81 -15.19
N GLN A 111 22.49 1.65 -14.23
CA GLN A 111 21.23 2.39 -14.23
C GLN A 111 21.44 3.87 -13.88
N LEU A 112 22.31 4.17 -12.91
CA LEU A 112 22.66 5.55 -12.56
C LEU A 112 23.28 6.30 -13.73
N ALA A 113 24.04 5.63 -14.61
CA ALA A 113 24.60 6.26 -15.82
C ALA A 113 23.53 6.79 -16.80
N LYS A 114 22.26 6.38 -16.65
CA LYS A 114 21.12 6.89 -17.43
C LYS A 114 20.55 8.18 -16.87
N LEU A 115 20.85 8.48 -15.61
CA LEU A 115 20.44 9.71 -14.94
C LEU A 115 21.45 10.85 -15.21
N SER A 116 20.96 12.08 -15.16
CA SER A 116 21.81 13.27 -15.20
C SER A 116 22.74 13.32 -13.97
N PRO A 117 23.83 14.11 -14.00
CA PRO A 117 24.69 14.30 -12.83
C PRO A 117 23.95 14.78 -11.57
N GLU A 118 22.95 15.66 -11.74
CA GLU A 118 22.16 16.20 -10.64
C GLU A 118 21.22 15.14 -10.04
N GLU A 119 20.52 14.38 -10.89
CA GLU A 119 19.67 13.26 -10.44
C GLU A 119 20.48 12.18 -9.74
N ARG A 120 21.68 11.85 -10.25
CA ARG A 120 22.58 10.90 -9.55
C ARG A 120 22.95 11.39 -8.15
N ALA A 121 23.30 12.66 -8.00
CA ALA A 121 23.63 13.23 -6.70
C ALA A 121 22.42 13.19 -5.73
N ARG A 122 21.21 13.45 -6.23
CA ARG A 122 19.97 13.32 -5.45
C ARG A 122 19.74 11.87 -5.01
N TYR A 123 19.88 10.91 -5.92
CA TYR A 123 19.76 9.49 -5.61
C TYR A 123 20.76 9.06 -4.54
N GLU A 124 22.03 9.44 -4.69
CA GLU A 124 23.09 9.11 -3.72
C GLU A 124 22.81 9.72 -2.35
N ALA A 125 22.29 10.95 -2.28
CA ALA A 125 21.92 11.60 -1.03
C ALA A 125 20.76 10.86 -0.33
N VAL A 126 19.72 10.45 -1.07
CA VAL A 126 18.60 9.68 -0.52
C VAL A 126 19.09 8.32 -0.02
N LYS A 127 19.89 7.61 -0.82
CA LYS A 127 20.46 6.32 -0.44
C LYS A 127 21.29 6.43 0.82
N GLN A 128 22.18 7.43 0.90
CA GLN A 128 23.03 7.65 2.06
C GLN A 128 22.20 7.98 3.31
N SER A 129 21.16 8.81 3.18
CA SER A 129 20.27 9.13 4.30
C SER A 129 19.56 7.89 4.86
N CYS A 130 19.15 6.94 4.00
CA CYS A 130 18.58 5.67 4.45
C CYS A 130 19.61 4.79 5.19
N LEU A 131 20.84 4.73 4.67
CA LEU A 131 21.94 3.98 5.29
C LEU A 131 22.37 4.59 6.63
N ASP A 132 22.43 5.91 6.73
CA ASP A 132 22.76 6.64 7.97
C ASP A 132 21.67 6.46 9.03
N ALA A 133 20.41 6.28 8.62
CA ALA A 133 19.31 5.88 9.51
C ALA A 133 19.39 4.40 9.95
N GLY A 134 20.36 3.64 9.42
CA GLY A 134 20.55 2.23 9.73
C GLY A 134 19.57 1.29 9.03
N ASP A 135 18.94 1.73 7.95
CA ASP A 135 17.90 0.98 7.21
C ASP A 135 18.36 0.62 5.78
N PRO A 136 19.07 -0.50 5.61
CA PRO A 136 19.46 -0.98 4.29
C PRO A 136 18.27 -1.51 3.47
N VAL A 137 17.13 -1.81 4.09
CA VAL A 137 15.90 -2.25 3.39
C VAL A 137 15.31 -1.07 2.62
N ALA A 138 15.29 0.13 3.22
CA ALA A 138 14.93 1.36 2.54
C ALA A 138 15.92 1.73 1.42
N ALA A 139 17.23 1.60 1.67
CA ALA A 139 18.24 1.83 0.63
C ALA A 139 18.08 0.86 -0.57
N LEU A 140 17.76 -0.41 -0.31
CA LEU A 140 17.46 -1.39 -1.35
C LEU A 140 16.12 -1.09 -2.06
N SER A 141 15.14 -0.59 -1.33
CA SER A 141 13.85 -0.14 -1.89
C SER A 141 14.05 1.03 -2.87
N LEU A 142 14.96 1.97 -2.59
CA LEU A 142 15.35 3.01 -3.54
C LEU A 142 16.00 2.41 -4.81
N GLN A 143 16.89 1.42 -4.64
CA GLN A 143 17.52 0.72 -5.75
C GLN A 143 16.47 -0.03 -6.60
N LYS A 144 15.44 -0.60 -5.97
CA LYS A 144 14.29 -1.20 -6.66
C LYS A 144 13.57 -0.17 -7.55
N LEU A 145 13.24 1.01 -7.00
CA LEU A 145 12.62 2.09 -7.78
C LEU A 145 13.47 2.51 -8.99
N LEU A 146 14.80 2.54 -8.85
CA LEU A 146 15.71 2.79 -9.95
C LEU A 146 15.64 1.68 -11.01
N PHE A 147 15.64 0.41 -10.60
CA PHE A 147 15.62 -0.75 -11.51
C PHE A 147 14.29 -0.91 -12.24
N GLU A 148 13.18 -0.52 -11.62
CA GLU A 148 11.86 -0.44 -12.26
C GLU A 148 11.73 0.74 -13.23
N GLY A 149 12.75 1.61 -13.32
CA GLY A 149 12.70 2.82 -14.15
C GLY A 149 11.78 3.92 -13.59
N LYS A 150 11.42 3.84 -12.30
CA LYS A 150 10.56 4.83 -11.62
C LYS A 150 11.32 6.08 -11.17
N LEU A 151 12.65 6.12 -11.32
CA LEU A 151 13.49 7.29 -11.05
C LEU A 151 14.07 7.86 -12.35
N PRO A 152 14.06 9.20 -12.58
CA PRO A 152 13.69 10.25 -11.63
C PRO A 152 12.18 10.30 -11.32
N GLY A 153 11.37 9.68 -12.17
CA GLY A 153 9.91 9.55 -12.04
C GLY A 153 9.16 10.72 -12.66
N GLU A 154 7.84 10.55 -12.79
CA GLU A 154 6.95 11.62 -13.24
C GLU A 154 6.84 12.73 -12.19
N GLU A 155 6.31 13.87 -12.59
CA GLU A 155 6.03 15.00 -11.69
C GLU A 155 4.78 14.75 -10.85
N ALA A 156 4.77 15.34 -9.66
CA ALA A 156 3.59 15.44 -8.81
C ALA A 156 2.48 16.27 -9.48
N LEU A 157 1.22 16.03 -9.10
CA LEU A 157 0.04 16.61 -9.79
C LEU A 157 -0.07 18.12 -9.61
N VAL A 158 0.36 18.65 -8.47
CA VAL A 158 0.27 20.08 -8.11
C VAL A 158 1.64 20.74 -8.18
N GLY A 159 2.49 20.28 -9.10
CA GLY A 159 3.89 20.68 -9.17
C GLY A 159 4.69 20.23 -7.95
N GLY A 160 5.94 20.70 -7.85
CA GLY A 160 6.89 20.27 -6.81
C GLY A 160 8.01 19.39 -7.34
N GLY A 161 7.92 18.92 -8.58
CA GLY A 161 8.98 18.17 -9.25
C GLY A 161 8.72 16.67 -9.31
N THR A 162 9.74 15.95 -9.77
CA THR A 162 9.78 14.50 -9.95
C THR A 162 9.77 13.74 -8.63
N LEU A 163 9.51 12.43 -8.68
CA LEU A 163 9.60 11.57 -7.49
C LEU A 163 10.96 11.69 -6.79
N LEU A 164 12.06 11.64 -7.55
CA LEU A 164 13.41 11.72 -7.00
C LEU A 164 13.69 13.08 -6.33
N GLU A 165 13.09 14.16 -6.83
CA GLU A 165 13.15 15.47 -6.18
C GLU A 165 12.42 15.46 -4.84
N GLN A 166 11.22 14.87 -4.75
CA GLN A 166 10.52 14.74 -3.47
C GLN A 166 11.35 13.94 -2.46
N LEU A 167 11.90 12.79 -2.87
CA LEU A 167 12.73 11.97 -1.98
C LEU A 167 13.98 12.71 -1.51
N ALA A 168 14.63 13.47 -2.40
CA ALA A 168 15.78 14.29 -2.05
C ALA A 168 15.41 15.43 -1.09
N THR A 169 14.25 16.06 -1.27
CA THR A 169 13.73 17.07 -0.33
C THR A 169 13.47 16.48 1.05
N ALA A 170 12.92 15.26 1.13
CA ALA A 170 12.74 14.55 2.41
C ALA A 170 14.09 14.24 3.09
N ALA A 171 15.11 13.86 2.32
CA ALA A 171 16.45 13.58 2.81
C ALA A 171 17.25 14.82 3.24
N ASP A 172 16.98 16.00 2.67
CA ASP A 172 17.73 17.22 2.97
C ASP A 172 17.53 17.67 4.43
N PRO A 173 18.60 17.74 5.25
CA PRO A 173 18.51 18.19 6.64
C PRO A 173 18.03 19.64 6.80
N ASN A 174 18.10 20.46 5.74
CA ASN A 174 17.64 21.84 5.76
C ASN A 174 16.13 21.98 5.50
N THR A 175 15.46 20.96 4.96
CA THR A 175 14.01 20.99 4.74
C THR A 175 13.29 20.90 6.09
N PRO A 176 12.58 21.93 6.58
CA PRO A 176 11.95 21.86 7.90
C PRO A 176 10.91 20.73 7.99
N MET A 177 10.90 20.01 9.11
CA MET A 177 9.87 19.03 9.46
C MET A 177 9.25 19.40 10.81
N VAL A 178 8.05 18.90 11.07
CA VAL A 178 7.38 19.05 12.35
C VAL A 178 8.23 18.49 13.49
N GLU A 179 8.22 19.20 14.61
CA GLU A 179 8.95 18.78 15.81
C GLU A 179 8.49 17.39 16.27
N GLY A 180 9.46 16.53 16.59
CA GLY A 180 9.22 15.16 17.08
C GLY A 180 9.13 14.09 16.00
N LEU A 181 9.08 14.46 14.71
CA LEU A 181 9.18 13.50 13.61
C LEU A 181 10.65 13.19 13.31
N ASP A 182 11.02 11.91 13.32
CA ASP A 182 12.35 11.47 12.90
C ASP A 182 12.44 11.47 11.36
N ARG A 183 13.33 12.30 10.81
CA ARG A 183 13.52 12.44 9.36
C ARG A 183 13.96 11.14 8.70
N GLY A 184 14.92 10.44 9.31
CA GLY A 184 15.50 9.23 8.74
C GLY A 184 14.44 8.14 8.63
N ALA A 185 13.70 7.90 9.71
CA ALA A 185 12.60 6.95 9.74
C ALA A 185 11.48 7.34 8.78
N PHE A 186 11.10 8.63 8.72
CA PHE A 186 10.09 9.11 7.76
C PHE A 186 10.50 8.85 6.31
N LEU A 187 11.74 9.19 5.93
CA LEU A 187 12.26 8.95 4.59
C LEU A 187 12.30 7.45 4.28
N CYS A 188 12.77 6.63 5.21
CA CYS A 188 12.87 5.19 5.02
C CYS A 188 11.49 4.55 4.81
N ASP A 189 10.49 4.95 5.61
CA ASP A 189 9.11 4.52 5.45
C ASP A 189 8.57 4.94 4.07
N LEU A 190 8.77 6.19 3.68
CA LEU A 190 8.30 6.73 2.39
C LEU A 190 8.87 5.95 1.20
N VAL A 191 10.18 5.70 1.20
CA VAL A 191 10.85 4.95 0.12
C VAL A 191 10.35 3.50 0.06
N GLN A 192 10.15 2.85 1.20
CA GLN A 192 9.64 1.48 1.26
C GLN A 192 8.19 1.37 0.75
N GLU A 193 7.31 2.30 1.13
CA GLU A 193 5.93 2.34 0.64
C GLU A 193 5.85 2.55 -0.87
N LEU A 194 6.68 3.44 -1.42
CA LEU A 194 6.72 3.69 -2.86
C LEU A 194 7.27 2.50 -3.66
N ALA A 195 8.26 1.80 -3.10
CA ALA A 195 8.84 0.59 -3.71
C ALA A 195 7.88 -0.61 -3.62
N THR A 196 7.05 -0.66 -2.58
CA THR A 196 6.12 -1.77 -2.32
C THR A 196 4.76 -1.25 -1.82
N PRO A 197 3.94 -0.61 -2.67
CA PRO A 197 2.67 -0.01 -2.23
C PRO A 197 1.71 -1.00 -1.57
N SER A 198 1.75 -2.28 -1.96
CA SER A 198 0.92 -3.31 -1.34
C SER A 198 1.26 -3.61 0.12
N ALA A 199 2.40 -3.12 0.65
CA ALA A 199 2.79 -3.24 2.05
C ALA A 199 2.27 -2.08 2.93
N ILE A 200 1.64 -1.05 2.36
CA ILE A 200 1.02 0.04 3.13
C ILE A 200 -0.11 -0.55 3.99
N ASN A 201 -0.01 -0.34 5.30
CA ASN A 201 -0.87 -1.01 6.29
C ASN A 201 -1.60 0.02 7.16
N GLN A 202 -2.93 -0.05 7.19
CA GLN A 202 -3.78 0.78 8.06
C GLN A 202 -3.60 0.45 9.56
N GLY A 203 -2.87 -0.61 9.90
CA GLY A 203 -2.70 -1.07 11.27
C GLY A 203 -4.02 -1.50 11.89
N SER A 204 -4.19 -1.22 13.18
CA SER A 204 -5.43 -1.52 13.91
C SER A 204 -6.52 -0.45 13.78
N VAL A 205 -6.40 0.49 12.84
CA VAL A 205 -7.25 1.69 12.75
C VAL A 205 -8.33 1.50 11.68
N GLY A 206 -9.55 1.99 11.90
CA GLY A 206 -10.67 1.96 10.93
C GLY A 206 -10.50 2.80 9.64
N THR A 207 -9.29 2.90 9.09
CA THR A 207 -8.93 3.73 7.92
C THR A 207 -8.78 2.95 6.61
N CYS A 208 -9.51 1.84 6.42
CA CYS A 208 -9.36 0.99 5.22
C CYS A 208 -9.55 1.78 3.92
N ALA A 209 -10.64 2.56 3.82
CA ALA A 209 -10.96 3.35 2.63
C ALA A 209 -9.88 4.40 2.24
N PRO A 210 -9.43 5.30 3.14
CA PRO A 210 -8.35 6.23 2.80
C PRO A 210 -7.01 5.52 2.57
N THR A 211 -6.75 4.38 3.23
CA THR A 211 -5.54 3.58 2.96
C THR A 211 -5.56 2.97 1.56
N THR A 212 -6.71 2.48 1.10
CA THR A 212 -6.91 2.02 -0.29
C THR A 212 -6.56 3.09 -1.31
N LEU A 213 -6.99 4.35 -1.10
CA LEU A 213 -6.59 5.46 -1.97
C LEU A 213 -5.10 5.78 -1.88
N ALA A 214 -4.53 5.76 -0.68
CA ALA A 214 -3.09 6.01 -0.49
C ALA A 214 -2.24 5.00 -1.29
N ILE A 215 -2.62 3.72 -1.27
CA ILE A 215 -2.01 2.66 -2.07
C ILE A 215 -2.15 2.96 -3.57
N ASP A 216 -3.36 3.29 -4.03
CA ASP A 216 -3.61 3.61 -5.44
C ASP A 216 -2.76 4.81 -5.90
N LEU A 217 -2.67 5.86 -5.07
CA LEU A 217 -1.84 7.02 -5.36
C LEU A 217 -0.35 6.66 -5.43
N ALA A 218 0.18 5.88 -4.49
CA ALA A 218 1.57 5.44 -4.51
C ALA A 218 1.90 4.62 -5.77
N MET A 219 0.93 3.84 -6.29
CA MET A 219 1.09 3.08 -7.53
C MET A 219 1.01 3.95 -8.79
N GLN A 220 0.08 4.90 -8.82
CA GLN A 220 -0.32 5.61 -10.05
C GLN A 220 0.35 6.98 -10.21
N ASN A 221 0.68 7.67 -9.11
CA ASN A 221 1.50 8.88 -9.11
C ASN A 221 2.36 8.95 -7.83
N PRO A 222 3.50 8.24 -7.79
CA PRO A 222 4.36 8.16 -6.61
C PRO A 222 4.95 9.52 -6.20
N ALA A 223 5.14 10.45 -7.15
CA ALA A 223 5.62 11.79 -6.83
C ALA A 223 4.58 12.60 -6.05
N GLU A 224 3.31 12.52 -6.41
CA GLU A 224 2.22 13.16 -5.68
C GLU A 224 2.04 12.55 -4.29
N TYR A 225 2.16 11.21 -4.16
CA TYR A 225 2.20 10.55 -2.87
C TYR A 225 3.29 11.13 -1.96
N ALA A 226 4.53 11.21 -2.47
CA ALA A 226 5.66 11.76 -1.72
C ALA A 226 5.49 13.24 -1.38
N ARG A 227 4.95 14.04 -2.30
CA ARG A 227 4.66 15.47 -2.08
C ARG A 227 3.64 15.69 -0.97
N ILE A 228 2.55 14.91 -0.96
CA ILE A 228 1.53 14.99 0.09
C ILE A 228 2.13 14.57 1.43
N ALA A 229 2.88 13.46 1.47
CA ALA A 229 3.55 13.01 2.68
C ALA A 229 4.47 14.10 3.26
N LEU A 230 5.27 14.76 2.40
CA LEU A 230 6.15 15.86 2.78
C LEU A 230 5.40 17.08 3.31
N GLY A 231 4.31 17.48 2.66
CA GLY A 231 3.51 18.60 3.12
C GLY A 231 2.88 18.33 4.49
N LEU A 232 2.39 17.11 4.72
CA LEU A 232 1.93 16.66 6.02
C LEU A 232 3.05 16.51 7.06
N ALA A 233 4.30 16.30 6.64
CA ALA A 233 5.47 16.27 7.53
C ALA A 233 6.04 17.66 7.83
N SER A 234 5.64 18.70 7.09
CA SER A 234 6.12 20.07 7.27
C SER A 234 5.68 20.68 8.63
N PRO A 235 6.29 21.80 9.07
CA PRO A 235 5.87 22.46 10.32
C PRO A 235 4.39 22.86 10.32
N SER A 236 3.85 23.38 9.21
CA SER A 236 2.41 23.70 9.12
C SER A 236 1.55 22.43 9.08
N GLY A 237 2.08 21.35 8.50
CA GLY A 237 1.32 20.11 8.30
C GLY A 237 0.21 20.27 7.26
N GLU A 238 0.36 21.21 6.32
CA GLU A 238 -0.64 21.53 5.31
C GLU A 238 -0.09 21.26 3.90
N VAL A 239 -0.96 20.82 3.00
CA VAL A 239 -0.64 20.63 1.58
C VAL A 239 -1.86 20.88 0.71
N GLU A 240 -1.70 21.67 -0.36
CA GLU A 240 -2.74 21.84 -1.37
C GLU A 240 -2.76 20.61 -2.30
N LEU A 241 -3.96 20.05 -2.52
CA LEU A 241 -4.21 18.91 -3.39
C LEU A 241 -4.66 19.35 -4.79
N ALA A 242 -4.65 18.44 -5.76
CA ALA A 242 -4.94 18.78 -7.16
C ALA A 242 -6.39 19.28 -7.40
N GLY A 243 -7.32 18.96 -6.51
CA GLY A 243 -8.67 19.51 -6.51
C GLY A 243 -8.78 20.93 -5.95
N GLY A 244 -7.68 21.50 -5.44
CA GLY A 244 -7.60 22.84 -4.84
C GLY A 244 -7.95 22.89 -3.35
N GLN A 245 -8.24 21.75 -2.72
CA GLN A 245 -8.44 21.65 -1.28
C GLN A 245 -7.11 21.60 -0.54
N THR A 246 -7.08 22.16 0.67
CA THR A 246 -5.96 21.97 1.60
C THR A 246 -6.22 20.73 2.46
N LEU A 247 -5.26 19.83 2.47
CA LEU A 247 -5.20 18.71 3.41
C LEU A 247 -4.34 19.11 4.60
N THR A 248 -4.82 18.81 5.80
CA THR A 248 -4.14 19.16 7.06
C THR A 248 -3.84 17.90 7.86
N ARG A 249 -2.65 17.86 8.46
CA ARG A 249 -2.20 16.78 9.34
C ARG A 249 -3.09 16.72 10.58
N GLU A 250 -3.60 15.53 10.86
CA GLU A 250 -4.44 15.26 12.03
C GLU A 250 -3.63 15.29 13.35
N ALA A 251 -4.25 15.74 14.43
CA ALA A 251 -3.60 15.81 15.73
C ALA A 251 -3.21 14.42 16.26
N GLY A 252 -2.09 14.35 16.99
CA GLY A 252 -1.62 13.09 17.58
C GLY A 252 -1.08 12.06 16.57
N THR A 253 -0.75 12.49 15.35
CA THR A 253 -0.20 11.61 14.30
C THR A 253 1.32 11.76 14.11
N VAL A 254 1.96 12.73 14.75
CA VAL A 254 3.42 12.94 14.63
C VAL A 254 4.19 11.81 15.30
N LEU A 255 3.83 11.47 16.53
CA LEU A 255 4.48 10.42 17.32
C LEU A 255 3.82 9.06 17.08
N ASP A 256 4.56 7.99 17.37
CA ASP A 256 4.03 6.62 17.35
C ASP A 256 2.79 6.50 18.24
N ASP A 257 1.70 6.02 17.65
CA ASP A 257 0.41 5.82 18.32
C ASP A 257 0.21 4.36 18.77
N GLY A 258 1.20 3.49 18.54
CA GLY A 258 1.16 2.08 18.92
C GLY A 258 0.22 1.24 18.06
N LYS A 259 -0.29 1.77 16.94
CA LYS A 259 -1.30 1.09 16.10
C LYS A 259 -0.69 0.32 14.92
N GLY A 260 0.64 0.25 14.83
CA GLY A 260 1.36 -0.59 13.87
C GLY A 260 1.38 -0.05 12.43
N ARG A 261 1.27 1.28 12.26
CA ARG A 261 1.39 1.97 10.98
C ARG A 261 2.77 2.60 10.82
N SER A 262 3.22 2.79 9.59
CA SER A 262 4.40 3.60 9.27
C SER A 262 4.20 5.07 9.68
N ASN A 263 5.28 5.85 9.73
CA ASN A 263 5.20 7.30 9.97
C ASN A 263 4.37 7.99 8.89
N VAL A 264 4.60 7.63 7.62
CA VAL A 264 3.87 8.22 6.48
C VAL A 264 2.40 7.86 6.53
N GLN A 265 2.06 6.59 6.73
CA GLN A 265 0.68 6.12 6.76
C GLN A 265 -0.10 6.65 7.97
N ARG A 266 0.57 6.90 9.10
CA ARG A 266 -0.05 7.55 10.27
C ARG A 266 -0.43 9.00 9.97
N LEU A 267 0.45 9.76 9.30
CA LEU A 267 0.17 11.14 8.88
C LEU A 267 -0.91 11.17 7.78
N MET A 268 -0.68 10.44 6.69
CA MET A 268 -1.51 10.49 5.49
C MET A 268 -2.86 9.82 5.68
N GLY A 269 -2.91 8.60 6.22
CA GLY A 269 -4.16 7.86 6.39
C GLY A 269 -5.16 8.58 7.31
N SER A 270 -4.65 9.27 8.34
CA SER A 270 -5.48 10.06 9.27
C SER A 270 -5.96 11.37 8.64
N ALA A 271 -5.10 12.11 7.95
CA ALA A 271 -5.49 13.33 7.24
C ALA A 271 -6.49 13.03 6.10
N PHE A 272 -6.29 11.92 5.38
CA PHE A 272 -7.21 11.46 4.35
C PHE A 272 -8.57 11.06 4.93
N MET A 273 -8.60 10.39 6.09
CA MET A 273 -9.85 10.09 6.78
C MET A 273 -10.61 11.37 7.14
N GLU A 274 -9.91 12.36 7.71
CA GLU A 274 -10.51 13.64 8.07
C GLU A 274 -11.12 14.35 6.84
N MET A 275 -10.38 14.39 5.73
CA MET A 275 -10.91 14.97 4.50
C MET A 275 -12.10 14.19 3.92
N ALA A 276 -12.09 12.86 3.98
CA ALA A 276 -13.22 12.03 3.54
C ALA A 276 -14.47 12.26 4.41
N ASN A 277 -14.28 12.52 5.70
CA ASN A 277 -15.35 12.74 6.66
C ASN A 277 -16.14 14.04 6.44
N GLY A 278 -15.51 15.08 5.91
CA GLY A 278 -16.14 16.36 5.59
C GLY A 278 -16.61 17.10 6.85
N GLU A 279 -17.90 17.00 7.19
CA GLU A 279 -18.46 17.64 8.39
C GLU A 279 -18.31 16.78 9.67
N ARG A 280 -17.90 15.51 9.53
CA ARG A 280 -17.57 14.64 10.66
C ARG A 280 -16.13 14.90 11.07
N ASP A 281 -15.84 14.78 12.37
CA ASP A 281 -14.49 14.92 12.92
C ASP A 281 -13.90 13.52 13.13
N TYR A 282 -12.68 13.30 12.62
CA TYR A 282 -11.88 12.11 12.85
C TYR A 282 -10.88 12.35 13.99
N VAL A 283 -11.01 11.57 15.07
CA VAL A 283 -10.10 11.67 16.20
C VAL A 283 -9.18 10.45 16.22
N ASN A 284 -7.90 10.64 15.85
CA ASN A 284 -6.94 9.52 15.72
C ASN A 284 -6.79 8.68 17.01
N SER A 285 -6.88 9.31 18.18
CA SER A 285 -6.67 8.62 19.47
C SER A 285 -7.82 7.68 19.85
N THR A 286 -9.07 8.04 19.55
CA THR A 286 -10.27 7.27 19.89
C THR A 286 -10.88 6.53 18.71
N GLU A 287 -10.43 6.84 17.49
CA GLU A 287 -11.00 6.36 16.23
C GLU A 287 -12.46 6.80 16.04
N ALA A 288 -12.89 7.84 16.77
CA ALA A 288 -14.17 8.47 16.50
C ALA A 288 -14.17 9.03 15.08
N GLY A 289 -15.25 8.77 14.34
CA GLY A 289 -15.37 9.21 12.96
C GLY A 289 -14.67 8.32 11.94
N ASP A 290 -14.18 7.13 12.31
CA ASP A 290 -13.63 6.17 11.36
C ASP A 290 -14.69 5.63 10.37
N GLY A 291 -14.20 4.93 9.33
CA GLY A 291 -15.02 4.43 8.24
C GLY A 291 -15.48 5.50 7.24
N ALA A 292 -15.30 5.20 5.95
CA ALA A 292 -15.79 6.01 4.85
C ALA A 292 -16.49 5.14 3.81
N TRP A 293 -17.71 5.54 3.43
CA TRP A 293 -18.46 4.93 2.33
C TRP A 293 -17.98 5.46 0.99
N SER A 294 -18.41 4.83 -0.11
CA SER A 294 -18.09 5.25 -1.48
C SER A 294 -18.27 6.75 -1.74
N ASN A 295 -19.34 7.36 -1.25
CA ASN A 295 -19.64 8.78 -1.46
C ASN A 295 -18.68 9.73 -0.71
N ASP A 296 -18.20 9.32 0.48
CA ASP A 296 -17.24 10.07 1.29
C ASP A 296 -15.84 9.94 0.68
N LEU A 297 -15.49 8.72 0.26
CA LEU A 297 -14.23 8.43 -0.41
C LEU A 297 -14.10 9.17 -1.75
N ASP A 298 -15.21 9.37 -2.48
CA ASP A 298 -15.24 10.16 -3.70
C ASP A 298 -14.78 11.61 -3.49
N VAL A 299 -15.16 12.24 -2.36
CA VAL A 299 -14.71 13.60 -2.03
C VAL A 299 -13.19 13.64 -1.92
N LEU A 300 -12.62 12.67 -1.20
CA LEU A 300 -11.19 12.54 -1.04
C LEU A 300 -10.50 12.24 -2.39
N TYR A 301 -11.03 11.34 -3.22
CA TYR A 301 -10.47 11.06 -4.53
C TYR A 301 -10.46 12.30 -5.43
N GLU A 302 -11.57 13.05 -5.48
CA GLU A 302 -11.66 14.25 -6.30
C GLU A 302 -10.67 15.32 -5.82
N ALA A 303 -10.45 15.42 -4.51
CA ALA A 303 -9.47 16.31 -3.94
C ALA A 303 -8.03 15.90 -4.31
N VAL A 304 -7.68 14.62 -4.15
CA VAL A 304 -6.34 14.11 -4.46
C VAL A 304 -6.03 14.19 -5.95
N TRP A 305 -6.95 13.74 -6.81
CA TRP A 305 -6.70 13.61 -8.25
C TRP A 305 -7.08 14.84 -9.08
N GLY A 306 -7.77 15.81 -8.51
CA GLY A 306 -8.24 17.01 -9.23
C GLY A 306 -9.22 16.71 -10.36
N ARG A 307 -9.92 15.57 -10.29
CA ARG A 307 -10.85 15.10 -11.32
C ARG A 307 -12.05 14.43 -10.69
N THR A 308 -13.19 14.55 -11.37
CA THR A 308 -14.45 13.95 -10.96
C THR A 308 -14.38 12.43 -10.92
N MET A 309 -14.91 11.86 -9.86
CA MET A 309 -15.08 10.42 -9.70
C MET A 309 -16.56 10.04 -9.79
N SER A 310 -16.81 8.74 -9.83
CA SER A 310 -18.16 8.20 -9.74
C SER A 310 -18.19 7.06 -8.73
N ASP A 311 -19.26 7.03 -7.94
CA ASP A 311 -19.48 6.00 -6.95
C ASP A 311 -20.85 5.32 -7.13
N LYS A 312 -20.93 4.05 -6.71
CA LYS A 312 -22.19 3.31 -6.68
C LYS A 312 -22.24 2.41 -5.45
N ARG A 313 -23.36 2.49 -4.72
CA ARG A 313 -23.77 1.46 -3.75
C ARG A 313 -24.54 0.36 -4.45
N LEU A 314 -24.27 -0.89 -4.09
CA LEU A 314 -24.76 -2.07 -4.77
C LEU A 314 -25.63 -2.90 -3.83
N THR A 315 -26.91 -2.97 -4.13
CA THR A 315 -27.93 -3.62 -3.28
C THR A 315 -28.56 -4.84 -3.94
N THR A 316 -28.46 -4.96 -5.27
CA THR A 316 -29.03 -6.07 -6.06
C THR A 316 -27.95 -6.84 -6.81
N ALA A 317 -28.25 -8.08 -7.20
CA ALA A 317 -27.34 -8.89 -8.02
C ALA A 317 -27.06 -8.24 -9.39
N GLU A 318 -28.07 -7.64 -10.03
CA GLU A 318 -27.91 -6.92 -11.30
C GLU A 318 -26.95 -5.73 -11.17
N GLN A 319 -27.02 -4.99 -10.05
CA GLN A 319 -26.08 -3.90 -9.79
C GLN A 319 -24.65 -4.41 -9.60
N ARG A 320 -24.48 -5.58 -8.96
CA ARG A 320 -23.16 -6.19 -8.75
C ARG A 320 -22.57 -6.72 -10.06
N ALA A 321 -23.36 -7.39 -10.89
CA ALA A 321 -22.95 -7.80 -12.24
C ALA A 321 -22.50 -6.58 -13.08
N GLY A 322 -23.31 -5.51 -13.13
CA GLY A 322 -22.94 -4.29 -13.84
C GLY A 322 -21.73 -3.55 -13.23
N ALA A 323 -21.42 -3.75 -11.95
CA ALA A 323 -20.21 -3.25 -11.33
C ALA A 323 -18.97 -4.07 -11.73
N MET A 324 -19.11 -5.39 -11.94
CA MET A 324 -18.05 -6.23 -12.47
C MET A 324 -17.64 -5.82 -13.88
N ASP A 325 -18.60 -5.47 -14.75
CA ASP A 325 -18.31 -4.92 -16.08
C ASP A 325 -17.50 -3.61 -16.01
N ILE A 326 -17.83 -2.74 -15.04
CA ILE A 326 -17.09 -1.50 -14.78
C ILE A 326 -15.66 -1.83 -14.34
N ILE A 327 -15.50 -2.78 -13.41
CA ILE A 327 -14.19 -3.21 -12.91
C ILE A 327 -13.31 -3.68 -14.07
N ASP A 328 -13.82 -4.58 -14.91
CA ASP A 328 -13.06 -5.09 -16.05
C ASP A 328 -12.63 -3.95 -16.99
N THR A 329 -13.55 -3.03 -17.31
CA THR A 329 -13.26 -1.87 -18.17
C THR A 329 -12.17 -0.96 -17.57
N GLN A 330 -12.18 -0.74 -16.25
CA GLN A 330 -11.14 0.07 -15.59
C GLN A 330 -9.79 -0.65 -15.63
N LEU A 331 -9.77 -1.96 -15.35
CA LEU A 331 -8.56 -2.77 -15.37
C LEU A 331 -7.96 -2.85 -16.78
N GLU A 332 -8.78 -3.01 -17.82
CA GLU A 332 -8.36 -2.94 -19.22
C GLU A 332 -7.74 -1.57 -19.58
N ALA A 333 -8.21 -0.50 -18.94
CA ALA A 333 -7.65 0.85 -19.07
C ALA A 333 -6.41 1.09 -18.17
N GLY A 334 -5.89 0.06 -17.50
CA GLY A 334 -4.73 0.13 -16.61
C GLY A 334 -5.00 0.81 -15.27
N ARG A 335 -6.26 0.86 -14.83
CA ARG A 335 -6.69 1.56 -13.60
C ARG A 335 -7.09 0.56 -12.54
N ASN A 336 -6.66 0.81 -11.31
CA ASN A 336 -7.16 0.08 -10.15
C ASN A 336 -8.55 0.58 -9.76
N VAL A 337 -9.31 -0.27 -9.05
CA VAL A 337 -10.69 0.03 -8.66
C VAL A 337 -10.88 -0.17 -7.16
N PRO A 338 -11.14 0.91 -6.40
CA PRO A 338 -11.53 0.79 -5.00
C PRO A 338 -12.93 0.23 -4.88
N VAL A 339 -13.08 -0.81 -4.08
CA VAL A 339 -14.38 -1.44 -3.83
C VAL A 339 -14.58 -1.67 -2.34
N ALA A 340 -15.82 -1.70 -1.88
CA ALA A 340 -16.15 -2.32 -0.61
C ALA A 340 -16.75 -3.69 -0.83
N VAL A 341 -16.38 -4.65 0.00
CA VAL A 341 -16.98 -5.98 0.06
C VAL A 341 -17.54 -6.25 1.45
N SER A 342 -18.56 -7.10 1.52
CA SER A 342 -19.07 -7.63 2.79
C SER A 342 -17.97 -8.45 3.47
N TRP A 343 -17.67 -8.15 4.73
CA TRP A 343 -16.56 -8.72 5.48
C TRP A 343 -16.92 -8.92 6.95
N GLY A 344 -17.06 -10.18 7.38
CA GLY A 344 -17.64 -10.48 8.70
C GLY A 344 -19.04 -9.87 8.84
N ASP A 345 -19.27 -9.12 9.91
CA ASP A 345 -20.53 -8.40 10.17
C ASP A 345 -20.57 -6.97 9.58
N GLY A 346 -19.52 -6.58 8.84
CA GLY A 346 -19.37 -5.23 8.30
C GLY A 346 -18.91 -5.20 6.85
N TYR A 347 -18.21 -4.13 6.50
CA TYR A 347 -17.66 -3.90 5.16
C TYR A 347 -16.18 -3.56 5.25
N HIS A 348 -15.43 -3.94 4.22
CA HIS A 348 -14.00 -3.65 4.12
C HIS A 348 -13.65 -3.11 2.74
N LYS A 349 -12.80 -2.08 2.68
CA LYS A 349 -12.37 -1.48 1.41
C LYS A 349 -11.12 -2.19 0.89
N LEU A 350 -11.14 -2.54 -0.39
CA LEU A 350 -10.08 -3.24 -1.11
C LEU A 350 -9.71 -2.45 -2.38
N LEU A 351 -8.46 -2.57 -2.84
CA LEU A 351 -8.03 -2.04 -4.13
C LEU A 351 -7.95 -3.18 -5.14
N VAL A 352 -8.89 -3.29 -6.08
CA VAL A 352 -8.81 -4.27 -7.16
C VAL A 352 -7.71 -3.86 -8.14
N THR A 353 -6.77 -4.77 -8.40
CA THR A 353 -5.58 -4.51 -9.24
C THR A 353 -5.48 -5.42 -10.46
N GLY A 354 -6.36 -6.41 -10.57
CA GLY A 354 -6.37 -7.27 -11.76
C GLY A 354 -7.30 -8.47 -11.63
N THR A 355 -7.23 -9.32 -12.65
CA THR A 355 -7.88 -10.63 -12.68
C THR A 355 -6.83 -11.70 -13.00
N GLU A 356 -7.10 -12.94 -12.62
CA GLU A 356 -6.30 -14.08 -13.05
C GLU A 356 -7.16 -15.34 -13.21
N THR A 357 -6.65 -16.32 -13.96
CA THR A 357 -7.26 -17.64 -14.06
C THR A 357 -6.28 -18.70 -13.57
N VAL A 358 -6.68 -19.48 -12.59
CA VAL A 358 -5.90 -20.58 -12.03
C VAL A 358 -6.73 -21.85 -12.11
N ASP A 359 -6.19 -22.88 -12.77
CA ASP A 359 -6.86 -24.17 -12.97
C ASP A 359 -8.28 -24.06 -13.56
N GLY A 360 -8.51 -23.05 -14.41
CA GLY A 360 -9.79 -22.79 -15.07
C GLY A 360 -10.80 -22.00 -14.21
N GLN A 361 -10.46 -21.63 -12.98
CA GLN A 361 -11.25 -20.75 -12.13
C GLN A 361 -10.76 -19.31 -12.24
N GLU A 362 -11.69 -18.36 -12.43
CA GLU A 362 -11.38 -16.93 -12.44
C GLU A 362 -11.34 -16.36 -11.03
N TYR A 363 -10.37 -15.47 -10.80
CA TYR A 363 -10.13 -14.75 -9.55
C TYR A 363 -10.03 -13.25 -9.80
N ILE A 364 -10.48 -12.48 -8.82
CA ILE A 364 -10.17 -11.05 -8.68
C ILE A 364 -8.96 -10.92 -7.78
N LYS A 365 -7.92 -10.23 -8.27
CA LYS A 365 -6.74 -9.84 -7.50
C LYS A 365 -6.94 -8.46 -6.90
N TYR A 366 -6.56 -8.32 -5.64
CA TYR A 366 -6.67 -7.04 -4.96
C TYR A 366 -5.59 -6.86 -3.88
N ILE A 367 -5.34 -5.61 -3.52
CA ILE A 367 -4.55 -5.24 -2.35
C ILE A 367 -5.52 -4.97 -1.21
N ASN A 368 -5.30 -5.67 -0.11
CA ASN A 368 -5.98 -5.43 1.17
C ASN A 368 -5.17 -4.36 1.93
N PRO A 369 -5.77 -3.26 2.42
CA PRO A 369 -5.08 -2.20 3.17
C PRO A 369 -4.50 -2.65 4.53
N TRP A 370 -4.40 -3.95 4.78
CA TRP A 370 -3.62 -4.59 5.84
C TRP A 370 -2.19 -4.95 5.42
N GLY A 371 -1.71 -4.45 4.28
CA GLY A 371 -0.37 -4.75 3.77
C GLY A 371 -0.27 -6.08 3.03
N ARG A 372 -1.34 -6.50 2.33
CA ARG A 372 -1.43 -7.84 1.72
C ARG A 372 -1.92 -7.81 0.28
N GLU A 373 -1.37 -8.71 -0.52
CA GLU A 373 -1.93 -9.07 -1.82
C GLU A 373 -2.76 -10.34 -1.68
N GLU A 374 -4.00 -10.27 -2.13
CA GLU A 374 -4.96 -11.35 -2.00
C GLU A 374 -5.68 -11.59 -3.32
N ARG A 375 -6.37 -12.73 -3.38
CA ARG A 375 -7.31 -13.04 -4.45
C ARG A 375 -8.54 -13.74 -3.93
N MET A 376 -9.66 -13.53 -4.61
CA MET A 376 -10.94 -14.17 -4.32
C MET A 376 -11.56 -14.71 -5.61
N PRO A 377 -12.23 -15.88 -5.60
CA PRO A 377 -12.98 -16.35 -6.77
C PRO A 377 -13.94 -15.27 -7.26
N ARG A 378 -14.01 -15.06 -8.57
CA ARG A 378 -14.78 -13.96 -9.16
C ARG A 378 -16.26 -13.95 -8.76
N GLU A 379 -16.90 -15.12 -8.78
CA GLU A 379 -18.30 -15.28 -8.37
C GLU A 379 -18.53 -14.91 -6.90
N GLU A 380 -17.62 -15.31 -6.02
CA GLU A 380 -17.69 -14.98 -4.59
C GLU A 380 -17.46 -13.49 -4.35
N PHE A 381 -16.49 -12.89 -5.05
CA PHE A 381 -16.21 -11.47 -4.99
C PHE A 381 -17.42 -10.64 -5.45
N GLU A 382 -18.02 -11.00 -6.59
CA GLU A 382 -19.23 -10.35 -7.10
C GLU A 382 -20.37 -10.45 -6.08
N ALA A 383 -20.58 -11.61 -5.46
CA ALA A 383 -21.65 -11.79 -4.48
C ALA A 383 -21.51 -10.89 -3.24
N ARG A 384 -20.28 -10.54 -2.87
CA ARG A 384 -19.94 -9.74 -1.67
C ARG A 384 -19.85 -8.25 -1.93
N LEU A 385 -19.75 -7.83 -3.20
CA LEU A 385 -19.53 -6.45 -3.60
C LEU A 385 -20.63 -5.53 -3.06
N ALA A 386 -20.25 -4.47 -2.35
CA ALA A 386 -21.15 -3.57 -1.66
C ALA A 386 -21.12 -2.15 -2.22
N ASP A 387 -19.94 -1.68 -2.64
CA ASP A 387 -19.80 -0.43 -3.36
C ASP A 387 -18.56 -0.43 -4.27
N ILE A 388 -18.51 0.56 -5.18
CA ILE A 388 -17.37 0.83 -6.06
C ILE A 388 -17.13 2.35 -6.18
N ASN A 389 -15.88 2.74 -6.38
CA ASN A 389 -15.46 4.06 -6.86
C ASN A 389 -14.69 3.89 -8.17
N TYR A 390 -14.90 4.75 -9.16
CA TYR A 390 -14.24 4.61 -10.46
C TYR A 390 -14.13 5.93 -11.23
N ASP A 391 -13.18 6.00 -12.16
CA ASP A 391 -13.03 7.13 -13.07
C ASP A 391 -14.03 6.98 -14.24
N PRO A 392 -15.07 7.83 -14.36
CA PRO A 392 -16.07 7.67 -15.41
C PRO A 392 -15.50 7.85 -16.82
N ARG A 393 -14.30 8.41 -16.99
CA ARG A 393 -13.68 8.62 -18.30
C ARG A 393 -13.26 7.32 -18.98
N ALA A 394 -12.89 6.29 -18.22
CA ALA A 394 -12.56 4.98 -18.80
C ALA A 394 -13.80 4.35 -19.49
N GLN A 395 -14.99 4.55 -18.91
CA GLN A 395 -16.25 4.08 -19.49
C GLN A 395 -16.60 4.78 -20.81
N LEU A 396 -16.27 6.07 -20.91
CA LEU A 396 -16.46 6.85 -22.13
C LEU A 396 -15.51 6.43 -23.25
N GLN A 397 -14.29 6.00 -22.91
CA GLN A 397 -13.28 5.54 -23.88
C GLN A 397 -13.59 4.15 -24.44
N ALA A 398 -14.25 3.28 -23.68
CA ALA A 398 -14.61 1.93 -24.09
C ALA A 398 -15.87 1.85 -24.99
N SER A 399 -16.66 2.93 -25.11
CA SER A 399 -17.92 2.92 -25.88
C SER A 399 -17.67 3.08 -27.40
N PRO A 400 -18.18 2.17 -28.27
CA PRO A 400 -18.05 2.31 -29.72
C PRO A 400 -18.86 3.50 -30.24
N GLY A 401 -18.18 4.53 -30.75
CA GLY A 401 -18.80 5.70 -31.40
C GLY A 401 -18.73 7.01 -30.62
N GLY A 402 -17.70 7.21 -29.78
CA GLY A 402 -17.45 8.41 -28.98
C GLY A 402 -17.87 9.74 -29.60
N LEU A 403 -19.13 10.12 -29.35
CA LEU A 403 -19.61 11.48 -29.48
C LEU A 403 -19.32 12.16 -28.15
N GLY A 404 -18.18 12.85 -28.09
CA GLY A 404 -17.88 13.81 -27.03
C GLY A 404 -19.00 14.83 -26.93
N GLY A 405 -19.56 14.99 -25.73
CA GLY A 405 -20.65 15.95 -25.53
C GLY A 405 -21.38 15.91 -24.18
N GLY A 406 -21.07 14.96 -23.29
CA GLY A 406 -21.49 15.06 -21.89
C GLY A 406 -20.58 16.03 -21.14
N SER A 407 -21.14 17.11 -20.58
CA SER A 407 -20.38 18.01 -19.71
C SER A 407 -19.78 17.22 -18.55
N ILE A 408 -18.44 17.25 -18.40
CA ILE A 408 -17.77 16.71 -17.22
C ILE A 408 -18.30 17.51 -16.01
N PRO A 409 -18.95 16.87 -15.03
CA PRO A 409 -19.39 17.56 -13.81
C PRO A 409 -18.17 18.17 -13.11
N LYS A 410 -18.31 19.39 -12.58
CA LYS A 410 -17.23 20.00 -11.78
C LYS A 410 -17.00 19.20 -10.49
N PRO A 411 -15.79 19.19 -9.92
CA PRO A 411 -15.52 18.61 -8.60
C PRO A 411 -16.53 19.09 -7.56
N LYS A 412 -16.93 18.19 -6.65
CA LYS A 412 -17.88 18.50 -5.58
C LYS A 412 -17.31 19.62 -4.71
N PRO A 413 -18.09 20.67 -4.39
CA PRO A 413 -17.63 21.76 -3.55
C PRO A 413 -17.37 21.27 -2.11
N THR A 414 -16.39 21.87 -1.46
CA THR A 414 -16.01 21.62 -0.07
C THR A 414 -17.22 21.80 0.88
N PRO A 415 -17.55 20.83 1.74
CA PRO A 415 -18.42 21.07 2.89
C PRO A 415 -17.75 22.08 3.83
N PRO A 416 -18.45 23.10 4.35
CA PRO A 416 -17.84 24.06 5.27
C PRO A 416 -17.46 23.36 6.59
N HIS A 417 -16.19 23.50 6.99
CA HIS A 417 -15.72 23.07 8.31
C HIS A 417 -16.47 23.85 9.39
N ARG A 418 -17.27 23.18 10.24
CA ARG A 418 -17.84 23.80 11.44
C ARG A 418 -16.94 23.50 12.62
N SER A 419 -16.22 24.52 13.08
CA SER A 419 -15.52 24.45 14.36
C SER A 419 -16.51 24.25 15.52
N GLU A 420 -15.99 23.63 16.59
CA GLU A 420 -16.58 23.37 17.90
C GLU A 420 -17.70 24.34 18.33
N SER A 421 -18.97 24.02 18.08
CA SER A 421 -20.14 24.53 18.85
C SER A 421 -21.50 24.07 18.32
N GLY A 422 -21.63 22.83 17.84
CA GLY A 422 -22.92 22.38 17.32
C GLY A 422 -23.06 20.88 17.12
N LEU A 423 -22.72 20.08 18.13
CA LEU A 423 -23.09 18.67 18.14
C LEU A 423 -24.61 18.56 18.33
N ASP A 424 -25.31 18.16 17.28
CA ASP A 424 -26.70 17.73 17.36
C ASP A 424 -26.76 16.38 18.11
N LEU A 425 -27.03 16.47 19.41
CA LEU A 425 -27.18 15.33 20.34
C LEU A 425 -28.20 14.29 19.86
N GLU A 426 -29.15 14.65 18.98
CA GLU A 426 -30.12 13.71 18.43
C GLU A 426 -29.54 12.79 17.34
N ARG A 427 -28.40 13.14 16.72
CA ARG A 427 -27.75 12.31 15.69
C ARG A 427 -26.79 11.28 16.29
N LEU A 428 -26.13 11.62 17.40
CA LEU A 428 -25.28 10.70 18.17
C LEU A 428 -26.08 9.55 18.81
N GLN A 429 -27.33 9.81 19.23
CA GLN A 429 -28.19 8.78 19.83
C GLN A 429 -28.69 7.71 18.83
N ARG A 430 -28.67 7.97 17.52
CA ARG A 430 -29.07 6.94 16.53
C ARG A 430 -27.99 5.89 16.27
N TYR A 431 -26.72 6.20 16.56
CA TYR A 431 -25.62 5.25 16.34
C TYR A 431 -25.32 4.35 17.55
N SER A 432 -25.73 4.72 18.77
CA SER A 432 -25.64 3.82 19.94
C SER A 432 -26.64 2.65 19.90
N GLN A 433 -27.58 2.63 18.94
CA GLN A 433 -28.57 1.57 18.79
C GLN A 433 -28.21 0.49 17.75
N VAL A 434 -27.06 0.61 17.07
CA VAL A 434 -26.61 -0.38 16.06
C VAL A 434 -25.49 -1.30 16.59
N ARG A 435 -25.11 -1.16 17.87
CA ARG A 435 -24.28 -2.15 18.57
C ARG A 435 -24.98 -2.63 19.83
N GLY A 436 -25.83 -3.63 19.64
CA GLY A 436 -26.25 -4.59 20.67
C GLY A 436 -25.63 -5.93 20.35
#